data_AF-A0A7L3LQV9-F1
#
_entry.id   AF-A0A7L3LQV9-F1
#
_cell.length_a   1.000
_cell.length_b   1.000
_cell.length_c   1.000
_cell.angle_alpha   90.00
_cell.angle_beta   90.00
_cell.angle_gamma   90.00
#
_symmetry.space_group_name_H-M   'P 1'
#
loop_
_entity.id
_entity.type
_entity.pdbx_description
1 polymer ?
#
loop_
_entity_poly.entity_id
_entity_poly.type
_entity_poly.pdbx_seq_one_letter_code
_entity_poly.pdbx_strand_id
1 'polypeptide(L)'
;VQDISGDDEEQDRVPLDKLRLLGESEELRILLLNPHLRQLLLSLDQAEDKSSLLKKLMQEPLFAEFADCCLGIVEPPEKENLQPQ
;
A
#
# COMPACT_ATOMS: atom_id res chain seq x y z
N VAL A 1 16.69 25.83 17.53
CA VAL A 1 16.27 25.52 16.14
C VAL A 1 15.87 24.06 16.13
N GLN A 2 14.65 23.76 15.69
CA GLN A 2 14.06 22.43 15.74
C GLN A 2 14.72 21.58 14.64
N ASP A 3 15.50 20.57 15.04
CA ASP A 3 16.03 19.54 14.13
C ASP A 3 15.00 18.39 14.12
N ILE A 4 14.15 18.35 13.10
CA ILE A 4 13.14 17.29 12.89
C ILE A 4 13.22 16.70 11.48
N SER A 5 14.39 16.73 10.85
CA SER A 5 14.53 16.27 9.47
C SER A 5 15.35 14.98 9.43
N GLY A 6 14.69 13.82 9.54
CA GLY A 6 15.37 12.55 9.27
C GLY A 6 14.60 11.26 9.53
N ASP A 7 13.55 11.26 10.36
CA ASP A 7 12.94 9.99 10.84
C ASP A 7 11.64 9.58 10.10
N ASP A 8 10.94 10.52 9.44
CA ASP A 8 9.64 10.22 8.81
C ASP A 8 9.73 9.33 7.56
N GLU A 9 10.87 9.29 6.85
CA GLU A 9 11.00 8.44 5.64
C GLU A 9 11.11 6.94 5.96
N GLU A 10 11.53 6.58 7.17
CA GLU A 10 11.63 5.19 7.61
C GLU A 10 10.28 4.65 8.09
N GLN A 11 9.39 5.53 8.58
CA GLN A 11 8.04 5.18 9.02
C GLN A 11 7.10 4.82 7.87
N ASP A 12 7.30 5.38 6.68
CA ASP A 12 6.49 5.07 5.49
C ASP A 12 6.86 3.71 4.85
N ARG A 13 7.99 3.12 5.27
CA ARG A 13 8.44 1.83 4.76
C ARG A 13 7.80 0.68 5.54
N VAL A 14 7.17 -0.23 4.82
CA VAL A 14 6.62 -1.46 5.40
C VAL A 14 7.77 -2.40 5.81
N PRO A 15 7.88 -2.80 7.09
CA PRO A 15 8.88 -3.76 7.53
C PRO A 15 8.62 -5.15 6.94
N LEU A 16 9.68 -5.94 6.76
CA LEU A 16 9.62 -7.28 6.17
C LEU A 16 8.63 -8.19 6.88
N ASP A 17 8.50 -8.10 8.21
CA ASP A 17 7.54 -8.88 8.98
C ASP A 17 6.09 -8.61 8.56
N LYS A 18 5.72 -7.33 8.37
CA LYS A 18 4.39 -6.96 7.86
C LYS A 18 4.22 -7.38 6.40
N LEU A 19 5.29 -7.32 5.61
CA LEU A 19 5.27 -7.80 4.23
C LEU A 19 5.01 -9.31 4.13
N ARG A 20 5.46 -10.10 5.12
CA ARG A 20 5.14 -11.53 5.20
C ARG A 20 3.67 -11.78 5.52
N LEU A 21 3.07 -10.95 6.38
CA LEU A 21 1.63 -11.03 6.70
C LEU A 21 0.75 -10.81 5.47
N LEU A 22 1.16 -9.91 4.56
CA LEU A 22 0.47 -9.72 3.26
C LEU A 22 0.40 -11.05 2.47
N GLY A 23 1.44 -11.87 2.54
CA GLY A 23 1.50 -13.17 1.88
C GLY A 23 0.69 -14.27 2.58
N GLU A 24 0.32 -14.10 3.84
CA GLU A 24 -0.55 -15.02 4.57
C GLU A 24 -2.04 -14.71 4.37
N SER A 25 -2.38 -13.48 3.96
CA SER A 25 -3.76 -13.09 3.63
C SER A 25 -4.26 -13.81 2.39
N GLU A 26 -5.31 -14.62 2.57
CA GLU A 26 -5.95 -15.34 1.46
C GLU A 26 -6.59 -14.37 0.47
N GLU A 27 -7.19 -13.28 0.96
CA GLU A 27 -7.78 -12.23 0.12
C GLU A 27 -6.74 -11.59 -0.81
N LEU A 28 -5.59 -11.16 -0.27
CA LEU A 28 -4.52 -10.62 -1.09
C LEU A 28 -3.97 -11.64 -2.09
N ARG A 29 -3.86 -12.91 -1.69
CA ARG A 29 -3.43 -13.97 -2.61
C ARG A 29 -4.43 -14.16 -3.74
N ILE A 30 -5.73 -14.12 -3.47
CA ILE A 30 -6.78 -14.20 -4.49
C ILE A 30 -6.69 -13.01 -5.43
N LEU A 31 -6.51 -11.79 -4.90
CA LEU A 31 -6.33 -10.60 -5.72
C LEU A 31 -5.10 -10.71 -6.62
N LEU A 32 -3.97 -11.20 -6.09
CA LEU A 32 -2.73 -11.44 -6.84
C LEU A 32 -2.82 -12.55 -7.89
N LEU A 33 -3.80 -13.46 -7.82
CA LEU A 33 -4.06 -14.43 -8.90
C LEU A 33 -4.60 -13.74 -10.17
N ASN A 34 -5.15 -12.53 -10.05
CA ASN A 34 -5.65 -11.80 -11.20
C ASN A 34 -4.48 -11.31 -12.08
N PRO A 35 -4.42 -11.73 -13.35
CA PRO A 35 -3.35 -11.31 -14.24
C PRO A 35 -3.35 -9.79 -14.48
N HIS A 36 -4.52 -9.16 -14.47
CA HIS A 36 -4.66 -7.70 -14.62
C HIS A 36 -3.95 -6.96 -13.48
N LEU A 37 -4.23 -7.33 -12.23
CA LEU A 37 -3.59 -6.71 -11.06
C LEU A 37 -2.06 -6.86 -11.12
N ARG A 38 -1.58 -8.05 -11.48
CA ARG A 38 -0.13 -8.29 -11.66
C ARG A 38 0.47 -7.37 -12.73
N GLN A 39 -0.23 -7.12 -13.83
CA GLN A 39 0.21 -6.18 -14.86
C GLN A 39 0.21 -4.73 -14.36
N LEU A 40 -0.78 -4.32 -13.57
CA LEU A 40 -0.81 -2.99 -12.96
C LEU A 40 0.41 -2.79 -12.03
N LEU A 41 0.69 -3.78 -11.17
CA LEU A 41 1.86 -3.78 -10.29
C LEU A 41 3.18 -3.74 -11.08
N LEU A 42 3.29 -4.56 -12.12
CA LEU A 42 4.49 -4.60 -12.97
C LEU A 42 4.71 -3.29 -13.74
N SER A 43 3.62 -2.64 -14.14
CA SER A 43 3.65 -1.34 -14.80
C SER A 43 4.06 -0.25 -13.83
N LEU A 44 3.57 -0.29 -12.60
CA LEU A 44 4.00 0.62 -11.52
C LEU A 44 5.49 0.47 -11.21
N ASP A 45 5.97 -0.77 -11.12
CA ASP A 45 7.36 -1.07 -10.82
C ASP A 45 8.32 -0.53 -11.88
N GLN A 46 7.94 -0.71 -13.16
CA GLN A 46 8.72 -0.26 -14.33
C GLN A 46 8.49 1.19 -14.75
N ALA A 47 7.51 1.89 -14.16
CA ALA A 47 7.21 3.26 -14.55
C ALA A 47 8.29 4.24 -14.09
N GLU A 48 8.68 5.12 -15.01
CA GLU A 48 9.55 6.27 -14.71
C GLU A 48 8.86 7.24 -13.75
N ASP A 49 7.55 7.47 -13.92
CA ASP A 49 6.74 8.32 -13.06
C ASP A 49 5.72 7.52 -12.23
N LYS A 50 6.21 6.93 -11.14
CA LYS A 50 5.40 6.13 -10.21
C LYS A 50 4.29 6.94 -9.57
N SER A 51 4.51 8.22 -9.29
CA SER A 51 3.51 9.08 -8.63
C SER A 51 2.29 9.30 -9.53
N SER A 52 2.51 9.64 -10.80
CA SER A 52 1.43 9.84 -11.77
C SER A 52 0.73 8.52 -12.12
N LEU A 53 1.49 7.43 -12.25
CA LEU A 53 0.91 6.13 -12.53
C LEU A 53 0.10 5.61 -11.33
N LEU A 54 0.62 5.73 -10.10
CA LEU A 54 -0.09 5.35 -8.88
C LEU A 54 -1.45 6.03 -8.80
N LYS A 55 -1.54 7.33 -9.10
CA LYS A 55 -2.82 8.05 -9.16
C LYS A 55 -3.80 7.43 -10.15
N LYS A 56 -3.32 6.96 -11.30
CA LYS A 56 -4.17 6.26 -12.28
C LYS A 56 -4.57 4.88 -11.79
N LEU A 57 -3.64 4.13 -11.20
CA LEU A 57 -3.92 2.82 -10.63
C LEU A 57 -4.91 2.90 -9.48
N MET A 58 -4.85 3.94 -8.66
CA MET A 58 -5.84 4.22 -7.61
C MET A 58 -7.25 4.48 -8.16
N GLN A 59 -7.42 4.75 -9.47
CA GLN A 59 -8.74 4.79 -10.11
C GLN A 59 -9.24 3.41 -10.56
N GLU A 60 -8.35 2.42 -10.66
CA GLU A 60 -8.74 1.04 -10.97
C GLU A 60 -9.29 0.39 -9.70
N PRO A 61 -10.54 -0.07 -9.69
CA PRO A 61 -11.16 -0.66 -8.50
C PRO A 61 -10.37 -1.88 -8.00
N LEU A 62 -9.81 -2.67 -8.91
CA LEU A 62 -9.00 -3.85 -8.57
C LEU A 62 -7.71 -3.48 -7.82
N PHE A 63 -7.06 -2.38 -8.19
CA PHE A 63 -5.84 -1.95 -7.52
C PHE A 63 -6.15 -1.21 -6.21
N ALA A 64 -7.25 -0.44 -6.17
CA ALA A 64 -7.74 0.18 -4.94
C ALA A 64 -8.08 -0.88 -3.88
N GLU A 65 -8.79 -1.95 -4.25
CA GLU A 65 -9.10 -3.08 -3.36
C GLU A 65 -7.83 -3.79 -2.86
N PHE A 66 -6.86 -4.02 -3.75
CA PHE A 66 -5.57 -4.58 -3.36
C PHE A 66 -4.82 -3.69 -2.36
N ALA A 67 -4.78 -2.38 -2.62
CA ALA A 67 -4.12 -1.42 -1.75
C ALA A 67 -4.82 -1.35 -0.38
N ASP A 68 -6.15 -1.34 -0.36
CA ASP A 68 -6.95 -1.34 0.87
C ASP A 68 -6.66 -2.58 1.73
N CYS A 69 -6.65 -3.77 1.12
CA CYS A 69 -6.25 -4.99 1.81
C CYS A 69 -4.82 -4.94 2.33
N CYS A 70 -3.88 -4.37 1.57
CA CYS A 70 -2.51 -4.21 2.02
C CYS A 70 -2.43 -3.28 3.23
N LEU A 71 -3.08 -2.11 3.13
CA LEU A 71 -3.15 -1.10 4.18
C LEU A 71 -3.77 -1.68 5.46
N GLY A 72 -4.86 -2.44 5.38
CA GLY A 72 -5.46 -3.08 6.56
C GLY A 72 -4.53 -4.07 7.30
N ILE A 73 -3.53 -4.64 6.62
CA ILE A 73 -2.55 -5.56 7.22
C ILE A 73 -1.31 -4.81 7.72
N VAL A 74 -0.86 -3.78 6.98
CA VAL A 74 0.37 -3.04 7.31
C VAL A 74 0.12 -1.87 8.23
N GLU A 75 -1.07 -1.29 8.25
CA GLU A 75 -1.43 -0.24 9.21
C GLU A 75 -1.65 -0.88 10.58
N PRO A 76 -1.08 -0.28 11.65
CA PRO A 76 -1.43 -0.68 13.00
C PRO A 76 -2.92 -0.39 13.24
N PRO A 77 -3.62 -1.17 14.09
CA PRO A 77 -5.05 -0.99 14.39
C PRO A 77 -5.40 0.31 15.14
N GLU A 78 -4.53 1.32 15.13
CA GLU A 78 -4.64 2.52 15.96
C GLU A 78 -4.46 3.78 15.12
N LYS A 79 -5.52 4.15 14.38
CA LYS A 79 -6.04 5.52 14.29
C LYS A 79 -7.54 5.49 13.99
N GLU A 80 -8.31 4.83 14.84
CA GLU A 80 -9.67 5.27 15.13
C GLU A 80 -9.57 6.54 16.00
N ASN A 81 -8.96 7.60 15.47
CA ASN A 81 -9.03 8.89 16.11
C ASN A 81 -10.38 9.47 15.72
N LEU A 82 -11.38 9.11 16.53
CA LEU A 82 -12.60 9.88 16.74
C LEU A 82 -12.33 11.35 16.44
N GLN A 83 -12.74 11.84 15.28
CA GLN A 83 -12.99 13.25 15.08
C GLN A 83 -14.49 13.46 15.30
N PRO A 84 -14.94 13.81 16.51
CA PRO A 84 -16.18 14.52 16.66
C PRO A 84 -15.99 15.93 16.07
N GLN A 85 -16.73 16.25 15.01
CA GLN A 85 -17.20 17.60 14.71
C GLN A 85 -18.67 17.49 14.30
#